data_AF-A0A2N0NBM8-F1
#
_entry.id   AF-A0A2N0NBM8-F1
#
_cell.length_a   1.000
_cell.length_b   1.000
_cell.length_c   1.000
_cell.angle_alpha   90.00
_cell.angle_beta   90.00
_cell.angle_gamma   90.00
#
_symmetry.space_group_name_H-M   'P 1'
#
loop_
_entity.id
_entity.type
_entity.pdbx_description
1 polymer ?
#
loop_
_entity_poly.entity_id
_entity_poly.type
_entity_poly.pdbx_seq_one_letter_code
_entity_poly.pdbx_strand_id
1 'polypeptide(L)' 'MEDYNDIDTKALAYAQRREGRCLGKVSPNTYLWSCKKGHQWEAPYKNMKQNYRWCNICPNMDIMKS' A
#
# COMPACT_ATOMS: atom_id res chain seq x y z
N MET A 1 20.77 11.35 8.87
CA MET A 1 20.51 11.67 7.45
C MET A 1 19.97 10.37 6.87
N GLU A 2 18.65 10.19 6.90
CA GLU A 2 18.06 8.87 6.64
C GLU A 2 17.96 8.62 5.13
N ASP A 3 18.84 7.73 4.66
CA ASP A 3 18.70 6.77 3.58
C ASP A 3 17.67 7.07 2.48
N TYR A 4 18.17 7.69 1.41
CA TYR A 4 17.44 8.05 0.19
C TYR A 4 17.26 6.89 -0.80
N ASN A 5 17.74 5.66 -0.52
CA ASN A 5 17.95 4.68 -1.61
C ASN A 5 17.53 3.22 -1.39
N ASP A 6 16.62 2.90 -0.46
CA ASP A 6 16.00 1.56 -0.45
C ASP A 6 14.58 1.65 -1.02
N ILE A 7 14.25 0.86 -2.03
CA ILE A 7 12.85 0.59 -2.37
C ILE A 7 12.21 0.07 -1.09
N ASP A 8 11.35 0.91 -0.51
CA ASP A 8 11.03 0.92 0.90
C ASP A 8 10.49 -0.45 1.36
N THR A 9 11.36 -1.25 1.99
CA THR A 9 11.02 -2.55 2.58
C THR A 9 9.77 -2.45 3.47
N LYS A 10 9.47 -1.27 4.04
CA LYS A 10 8.29 -1.01 4.85
C LYS A 10 7.02 -0.90 4.01
N ALA A 11 7.09 -0.37 2.79
CA ALA A 11 5.97 -0.37 1.83
C ALA A 11 5.60 -1.80 1.40
N LEU A 12 6.59 -2.64 1.08
CA LEU A 12 6.37 -4.05 0.74
C LEU A 12 5.75 -4.82 1.92
N ALA A 13 6.33 -4.69 3.11
CA ALA A 13 5.80 -5.33 4.32
C ALA A 13 4.39 -4.85 4.67
N TYR A 14 4.09 -3.56 4.47
CA TYR A 14 2.75 -3.01 4.69
C TYR A 14 1.71 -3.59 3.73
N ALA A 15 2.07 -3.72 2.45
CA ALA A 15 1.20 -4.34 1.47
C ALA A 15 0.89 -5.81 1.82
N GLN A 16 1.93 -6.57 2.18
CA GLN A 16 1.80 -7.99 2.57
C GLN A 16 0.86 -8.17 3.77
N ARG A 17 0.95 -7.31 4.80
CA ARG A 17 0.06 -7.34 5.98
C ARG A 17 -1.42 -7.11 5.63
N ARG A 18 -1.70 -6.49 4.49
CA ARG A 18 -3.05 -6.19 4.00
C ARG A 18 -3.47 -7.15 2.87
N GLU A 19 -2.80 -8.29 2.75
CA GLU A 19 -2.98 -9.27 1.66
C GLU A 19 -2.84 -8.65 0.26
N GLY A 20 -2.05 -7.59 0.16
CA GLY A 20 -1.76 -6.90 -1.08
C GLY A 20 -0.29 -6.97 -1.45
N ARG A 21 0.06 -6.28 -2.53
CA ARG A 21 1.41 -6.21 -3.08
C ARG A 21 1.75 -4.77 -3.42
N CYS A 22 2.99 -4.37 -3.15
CA CYS A 22 3.55 -3.17 -3.75
C CYS A 22 4.18 -3.60 -5.07
N LEU A 23 3.65 -3.09 -6.19
CA LEU A 23 4.10 -3.42 -7.54
C LEU A 23 5.40 -2.69 -7.89
N GLY A 24 5.64 -1.52 -7.28
CA GLY A 24 6.87 -0.76 -7.49
C GLY A 24 6.73 0.68 -7.02
N LYS A 25 7.84 1.42 -7.14
CA LYS A 25 7.89 2.86 -6.85
C LYS A 25 7.69 3.63 -8.16
N VAL A 26 6.61 4.41 -8.24
CA VAL A 26 6.27 5.21 -9.43
C VAL A 26 6.83 6.63 -9.33
N SER A 27 7.09 7.14 -8.11
CA SER A 27 7.68 8.46 -7.88
C SER A 27 8.44 8.47 -6.55
N PRO A 28 9.25 9.52 -6.23
CA PRO A 28 10.08 9.56 -5.01
C PRO A 28 9.32 9.25 -3.71
N ASN A 29 8.04 9.60 -3.65
CA ASN A 29 7.17 9.35 -2.51
C ASN A 29 5.97 8.45 -2.81
N THR A 30 5.75 8.05 -4.07
CA THR A 30 4.53 7.37 -4.53
C THR A 30 4.85 5.96 -4.97
N TYR A 31 4.01 5.02 -4.54
CA TYR A 31 4.13 3.61 -4.84
C TYR A 31 2.88 3.14 -5.57
N LEU A 32 3.05 2.16 -6.45
CA LEU A 32 1.96 1.44 -7.07
C LEU A 32 1.58 0.26 -6.17
N TRP A 33 0.36 0.28 -5.68
CA TRP A 33 -0.20 -0.73 -4.79
C TRP A 33 -1.15 -1.63 -5.55
N SER A 34 -1.28 -2.87 -5.09
CA SER A 34 -2.28 -3.83 -5.56
C SER A 34 -2.92 -4.52 -4.36
N CYS A 35 -4.25 -4.62 -4.32
CA CYS A 35 -4.92 -5.43 -3.30
C CYS A 35 -5.08 -6.89 -3.76
N LYS A 36 -5.57 -7.76 -2.86
CA LYS A 36 -5.89 -9.16 -3.15
C LYS A 36 -6.84 -9.36 -4.33
N LYS A 37 -7.76 -8.41 -4.56
CA LYS A 37 -8.73 -8.45 -5.66
C LYS A 37 -8.14 -8.02 -7.01
N GLY A 38 -6.87 -7.60 -7.05
CA GLY A 38 -6.21 -7.13 -8.28
C GLY A 38 -6.45 -5.65 -8.61
N HIS A 39 -7.11 -4.89 -7.72
CA HIS A 39 -7.22 -3.45 -7.89
C HIS A 39 -5.86 -2.79 -7.68
N GLN A 40 -5.49 -1.88 -8.57
CA GLN A 40 -4.23 -1.16 -8.52
C GLN A 40 -4.49 0.34 -8.31
N TRP A 41 -3.65 1.00 -7.51
CA TRP A 41 -3.71 2.44 -7.33
C TRP A 41 -2.36 3.00 -6.92
N GLU A 42 -2.13 4.26 -7.27
CA GLU A 42 -0.92 4.99 -6.91
C GLU A 42 -1.17 5.80 -5.65
N ALA A 43 -0.34 5.59 -4.62
CA ALA A 43 -0.45 6.35 -3.39
C ALA A 43 0.90 6.43 -2.66
N PRO A 44 1.15 7.52 -1.93
CA PRO A 44 2.34 7.60 -1.10
C PRO A 44 2.20 6.76 0.17
N TYR A 45 3.30 6.11 0.58
CA TYR A 45 3.31 5.24 1.77
C TYR A 45 2.84 5.97 3.04
N LYS A 46 3.23 7.24 3.20
CA LYS A 46 2.78 8.09 4.31
C LYS A 46 1.25 8.20 4.35
N ASN A 47 0.61 8.41 3.20
CA ASN A 47 -0.86 8.48 3.12
C ASN A 47 -1.49 7.11 3.37
N MET A 48 -0.87 6.02 2.91
CA MET A 48 -1.37 4.67 3.14
C MET A 48 -1.35 4.27 4.62
N LYS A 49 -0.40 4.82 5.39
CA LYS A 49 -0.32 4.64 6.85
C LYS A 49 -1.32 5.51 7.62
N GLN A 50 -1.61 6.71 7.12
CA GLN A 50 -2.53 7.66 7.76
C GLN A 50 -4.00 7.41 7.39
N ASN A 51 -4.27 6.94 6.17
CA ASN A 51 -5.62 6.63 5.72
C ASN A 51 -6.00 5.22 6.15
N TYR A 52 -7.16 5.11 6.81
CA TYR A 52 -7.72 3.82 7.22
C TYR A 52 -8.16 2.93 6.05
N ARG A 53 -8.26 3.51 4.83
CA ARG A 53 -8.69 2.79 3.63
C ARG A 53 -7.49 2.21 2.88
N TRP A 54 -7.36 0.89 2.91
CA TRP A 54 -6.32 0.19 2.18
C TRP A 54 -6.52 0.25 0.67
N CYS A 55 -7.71 -0.05 0.15
CA CYS A 55 -7.95 -0.07 -1.29
C CYS A 55 -9.15 0.83 -1.62
N ASN A 56 -8.92 1.88 -2.42
CA ASN A 56 -9.94 2.87 -2.76
C ASN A 56 -11.10 2.29 -3.57
N ILE A 57 -10.81 1.22 -4.32
CA ILE A 57 -11.78 0.52 -5.17
C ILE A 57 -12.51 -0.57 -4.40
N CYS A 58 -11.93 -1.08 -3.31
CA CYS A 58 -12.65 -2.06 -2.51
C CYS A 58 -13.79 -1.35 -1.78
N PRO A 59 -15.03 -1.88 -1.82
CA PRO A 59 -16.01 -1.49 -0.83
C PRO A 59 -15.38 -1.71 0.55
N ASN A 60 -15.68 -0.84 1.53
CA ASN A 60 -15.28 -1.00 2.94
C ASN A 60 -15.89 -2.29 3.49
N MET A 61 -15.37 -3.43 3.03
CA MET A 61 -15.59 -4.74 3.59
C MET A 61 -14.60 -4.80 4.75
N ASP A 62 -14.86 -3.95 5.75
CA ASP A 62 -14.38 -4.14 7.10
C ASP A 62 -14.57 -5.61 7.42
N ILE A 63 -13.43 -6.28 7.59
CA ILE A 63 -13.19 -7.38 8.52
C ILE A 63 -14.49 -7.90 9.15
N MET A 64 -15.24 -8.73 8.42
CA MET A 64 -16.11 -9.69 9.08
C MET A 64 -15.18 -10.77 9.61
N LYS A 65 -14.63 -10.53 10.81
CA LYS A 65 -14.26 -11.62 11.70
C LYS A 65 -15.57 -12.34 12.04
N SER A 66 -15.84 -13.44 11.36
CA SER A 66 -16.72 -14.50 11.88
C SER A 66 -16.03 -15.24 13.00
#